data_AF-A0A4P9WCI2-F1
#
_entry.id   AF-A0A4P9WCI2-F1
#
_cell.length_a   1.000
_cell.length_b   1.000
_cell.length_c   1.000
_cell.angle_alpha   90.00
_cell.angle_beta   90.00
_cell.angle_gamma   90.00
#
_symmetry.space_group_name_H-M   'P 1'
#
loop_
_entity.id
_entity.type
_entity.pdbx_description
1 polymer ?
#
loop_
_entity_poly.entity_id
_entity_poly.type
_entity_poly.pdbx_seq_one_letter_code
_entity_poly.pdbx_strand_id
1 'polypeptide(L)'
;LQAIVAALTPLVAKYGVSAADLIQFSAAIAIVTCNPGPKIGFVVGRQDAVAPNSPGRMPDTKDTITNILNRFLDMNLGLTTTMVVALLGSHS
;
A
#
# COMPACT_ATOMS: atom_id res chain seq x y z
N LEU A 1 11.76 4.25 1.79
CA LEU A 1 11.03 3.68 0.63
C LEU A 1 11.85 3.68 -0.67
N GLN A 2 12.87 4.53 -0.80
CA GLN A 2 13.68 4.68 -2.01
C GLN A 2 14.37 3.36 -2.41
N ALA A 3 14.84 2.58 -1.44
CA ALA A 3 15.45 1.27 -1.69
C ALA A 3 14.48 0.26 -2.34
N ILE A 4 13.22 0.19 -1.87
CA ILE A 4 12.24 -0.75 -2.45
C ILE A 4 11.78 -0.28 -3.84
N VAL A 5 11.67 1.04 -4.06
CA VAL A 5 11.40 1.60 -5.40
C VAL A 5 12.50 1.21 -6.37
N ALA A 6 13.77 1.39 -5.99
CA ALA A 6 14.91 1.02 -6.82
C ALA A 6 14.95 -0.49 -7.14
N ALA A 7 14.53 -1.34 -6.21
CA ALA A 7 14.46 -2.79 -6.42
C ALA A 7 13.33 -3.22 -7.38
N LEU A 8 12.17 -2.55 -7.33
CA LEU A 8 11.00 -2.91 -8.15
C LEU A 8 10.99 -2.29 -9.54
N THR A 9 11.50 -1.07 -9.71
CA THR A 9 11.46 -0.34 -11.00
C THR A 9 11.97 -1.15 -12.20
N PRO A 10 13.10 -1.90 -12.12
CA PRO A 10 13.58 -2.69 -13.25
C PRO A 10 12.62 -3.80 -13.68
N LEU A 11 11.76 -4.29 -12.77
CA LEU A 11 10.83 -5.39 -13.03
C LEU A 11 9.62 -4.95 -13.86
N VAL A 12 9.24 -3.68 -13.81
CA VAL A 12 8.17 -3.09 -14.63
C VAL A 12 8.48 -3.31 -16.11
N ALA A 13 9.67 -2.85 -16.56
CA ALA A 13 10.10 -2.99 -17.94
C ALA A 13 10.40 -4.46 -18.31
N LYS A 14 10.97 -5.24 -17.38
CA LYS A 14 11.29 -6.65 -17.61
C LYS A 14 10.05 -7.50 -17.91
N TYR A 15 8.94 -7.25 -17.23
CA TYR A 15 7.74 -8.08 -17.34
C TYR A 15 6.59 -7.40 -18.08
N GLY A 16 6.74 -6.14 -18.51
CA GLY A 16 5.71 -5.43 -19.25
C GLY A 16 4.42 -5.22 -18.45
N VAL A 17 4.53 -5.00 -17.14
CA VAL A 17 3.40 -4.79 -16.22
C VAL A 17 3.36 -3.34 -15.75
N SER A 18 2.20 -2.85 -15.31
CA SER A 18 2.12 -1.52 -14.69
C SER A 18 2.88 -1.50 -13.34
N ALA A 19 3.48 -0.36 -13.01
CA ALA A 19 4.11 -0.17 -11.70
C ALA A 19 3.09 -0.34 -10.56
N ALA A 20 1.85 0.11 -10.77
CA ALA A 20 0.77 -0.01 -9.81
C ALA A 20 0.39 -1.47 -9.51
N ASP A 21 0.30 -2.33 -10.53
CA ASP A 21 0.02 -3.75 -10.33
C ASP A 21 1.22 -4.49 -9.74
N LEU A 22 2.45 -4.13 -10.16
CA LEU A 22 3.67 -4.73 -9.61
C LEU A 22 3.79 -4.49 -8.10
N ILE A 23 3.52 -3.28 -7.61
CA ILE A 23 3.56 -2.97 -6.18
C ILE A 23 2.60 -3.87 -5.39
N GLN A 24 1.37 -4.04 -5.87
CA GLN A 24 0.33 -4.81 -5.18
C GLN A 24 0.60 -6.31 -5.26
N PHE A 25 1.15 -6.79 -6.38
CA PHE A 25 1.61 -8.17 -6.51
C PHE A 25 2.76 -8.46 -5.55
N SER A 26 3.79 -7.61 -5.52
CA SER A 26 4.92 -7.76 -4.60
C SER A 26 4.48 -7.74 -3.14
N ALA A 27 3.50 -6.91 -2.77
CA ALA A 27 2.93 -6.90 -1.43
C ALA A 27 2.22 -8.22 -1.09
N ALA A 28 1.38 -8.76 -1.98
CA ALA A 28 0.70 -10.04 -1.76
C ALA A 28 1.69 -11.20 -1.58
N ILE A 29 2.76 -11.24 -2.39
CA ILE A 29 3.84 -12.23 -2.25
C ILE A 29 4.60 -12.03 -0.93
N ALA A 30 4.91 -10.79 -0.54
CA ALA A 30 5.59 -10.53 0.74
C ALA A 30 4.76 -11.00 1.94
N ILE A 31 3.46 -10.70 1.96
CA ILE A 31 2.56 -11.06 3.07
C ILE A 31 2.47 -12.58 3.23
N VAL A 32 2.26 -13.34 2.15
CA VAL A 32 2.15 -14.81 2.24
C VAL A 32 3.48 -15.50 2.56
N THR A 33 4.61 -14.81 2.35
CA THR A 33 5.95 -15.35 2.68
C THR A 33 6.24 -15.27 4.18
N CYS A 34 5.68 -14.28 4.88
CA CYS A 34 5.69 -14.24 6.34
C CYS A 34 4.85 -15.41 6.88
N ASN A 35 5.31 -16.15 7.89
CA ASN A 35 4.51 -17.20 8.53
C ASN A 35 3.99 -16.68 9.88
N PRO A 36 2.66 -16.59 10.14
CA PRO A 36 1.52 -17.14 9.41
C PRO A 36 0.73 -16.11 8.57
N GLY A 37 1.41 -15.29 7.77
CA GLY A 37 0.80 -14.23 6.96
C GLY A 37 -0.33 -14.74 6.04
N PRO A 38 -1.44 -13.98 5.94
CA PRO A 38 -2.64 -14.46 5.24
C PRO A 38 -2.42 -14.51 3.72
N LYS A 39 -3.12 -15.44 3.07
CA LYS A 39 -3.29 -15.41 1.61
C LYS A 39 -4.32 -14.35 1.26
N ILE A 40 -3.90 -13.29 0.59
CA ILE A 40 -4.78 -12.23 0.10
C ILE A 40 -4.98 -12.34 -1.42
N GLY A 41 -6.15 -11.92 -1.90
CA GLY A 41 -6.43 -11.84 -3.33
C GLY A 41 -5.60 -10.75 -4.01
N PHE A 42 -5.22 -11.01 -5.26
CA PHE A 42 -4.55 -10.03 -6.12
C PHE A 42 -5.37 -9.84 -7.39
N VAL A 43 -5.69 -8.58 -7.71
CA VAL A 43 -6.43 -8.17 -8.90
C VAL A 43 -5.54 -7.26 -9.74
N VAL A 44 -5.56 -7.46 -11.06
CA VAL A 44 -4.79 -6.72 -12.06
C VAL A 44 -5.66 -5.71 -12.80
N GLY A 45 -5.02 -4.75 -13.48
CA GLY A 45 -5.66 -3.74 -14.32
C GLY A 45 -5.50 -2.31 -13.83
N ARG A 46 -4.59 -2.04 -12.88
CA ARG A 46 -4.33 -0.66 -12.44
C ARG A 46 -3.57 0.11 -13.50
N GLN A 47 -4.06 1.30 -13.81
CA GLN A 47 -3.35 2.28 -14.62
C GLN A 47 -2.27 2.97 -13.77
N ASP A 48 -1.10 3.23 -14.36
CA ASP A 48 -0.03 3.95 -13.69
C ASP A 48 -0.41 5.42 -13.48
N ALA A 49 0.08 5.98 -12.37
CA ALA A 49 -0.17 7.37 -12.03
C ALA A 49 0.49 8.31 -13.05
N VAL A 50 -0.25 9.32 -13.49
CA VAL A 50 0.24 10.34 -14.43
C VAL A 50 0.95 11.52 -13.74
N ALA A 51 0.80 11.64 -12.42
CA ALA A 51 1.39 12.69 -11.62
C ALA A 51 1.61 12.21 -10.17
N PRO A 52 2.60 12.76 -9.44
CA PRO A 52 2.77 12.48 -8.03
C PRO A 52 1.60 13.03 -7.20
N ASN A 53 1.30 12.39 -6.08
CA ASN A 53 0.29 12.88 -5.14
C ASN A 53 0.80 14.13 -4.39
N SER A 54 -0.13 14.97 -3.92
CA SER A 54 0.20 16.12 -3.08
C SER A 54 0.92 15.66 -1.79
N PRO A 55 1.86 16.44 -1.23
CA PRO A 55 2.48 16.13 0.06
C PRO A 55 1.46 16.00 1.22
N GLY A 56 1.87 15.38 2.33
CA GLY A 56 1.06 15.32 3.57
C GLY A 56 -0.11 14.33 3.54
N ARG A 57 -0.10 13.36 2.61
CA ARG A 57 -1.15 12.33 2.48
C ARG A 57 -0.88 11.04 3.26
N MET A 58 0.32 10.92 3.86
CA MET A 58 0.67 9.81 4.74
C MET A 58 0.54 10.25 6.21
N PRO A 59 -0.01 9.41 7.10
CA PRO A 59 0.05 9.65 8.54
C PRO A 59 1.49 9.63 9.07
N ASP A 60 1.77 10.43 10.09
CA ASP A 60 3.04 10.44 10.83
C ASP A 60 2.92 9.63 12.14
N THR A 61 4.04 9.09 12.63
CA THR A 61 4.07 8.34 13.90
C THR A 61 3.79 9.22 15.12
N LYS A 62 3.85 10.55 14.97
CA LYS A 62 3.55 11.55 16.01
C LYS A 62 2.14 12.12 15.89
N ASP A 63 1.36 11.73 14.87
CA ASP A 63 -0.01 12.21 14.72
C ASP A 63 -0.90 11.71 15.87
N THR A 64 -1.91 12.52 16.22
CA THR A 64 -2.97 12.07 17.14
C THR A 64 -3.80 10.97 16.48
N ILE A 65 -4.43 10.10 17.28
CA ILE A 65 -5.33 9.06 16.78
C ILE A 65 -6.42 9.65 15.88
N THR A 66 -7.00 10.78 16.27
CA THR A 66 -8.01 11.50 15.48
C THR A 66 -7.47 11.92 14.12
N ASN A 67 -6.25 12.47 14.05
CA ASN A 67 -5.62 12.83 12.78
C ASN A 67 -5.40 11.61 11.89
N ILE A 68 -4.89 10.51 12.45
CA ILE A 68 -4.68 9.26 11.70
C ILE A 68 -6.00 8.75 11.11
N LEU A 69 -7.04 8.63 11.93
CA LEU A 69 -8.35 8.15 11.47
C LEU A 69 -8.96 9.07 10.41
N ASN A 70 -8.91 10.39 10.61
CA ASN A 70 -9.40 11.35 9.62
C ASN A 70 -8.66 11.20 8.28
N ARG A 71 -7.33 10.99 8.28
CA ARG A 71 -6.57 10.76 7.04
C ARG A 71 -7.05 9.54 6.24
N PHE A 72 -7.40 8.44 6.91
CA PHE A 72 -7.95 7.26 6.25
C PHE A 72 -9.40 7.48 5.78
N LEU A 73 -10.21 8.20 6.56
CA LEU A 73 -11.59 8.54 6.20
C LEU A 73 -11.63 9.50 4.99
N ASP A 74 -10.72 10.46 4.91
CA ASP A 74 -10.57 11.41 3.79
C ASP A 74 -10.31 10.73 2.44
N MET A 75 -9.86 9.47 2.44
CA MET A 75 -9.66 8.70 1.20
C MET A 75 -10.98 8.30 0.55
N ASN A 76 -12.11 8.42 1.25
CA ASN A 76 -13.46 8.06 0.79
C ASN A 76 -13.56 6.62 0.24
N LEU A 77 -12.78 5.70 0.82
CA LEU A 77 -12.77 4.27 0.46
C LEU A 77 -13.77 3.43 1.29
N GLY A 78 -14.62 4.07 2.11
CA GLY A 78 -15.53 3.38 3.02
C GLY A 78 -14.84 2.65 4.18
N LEU A 79 -13.60 3.01 4.52
CA LEU A 79 -12.88 2.44 5.65
C LEU A 79 -13.54 2.83 6.98
N THR A 80 -13.78 1.84 7.84
CA THR A 80 -14.20 2.08 9.23
C THR A 80 -12.99 2.12 10.16
N THR A 81 -13.15 2.68 11.36
CA THR A 81 -12.09 2.65 12.40
C THR A 81 -11.56 1.24 12.65
N THR A 82 -12.44 0.24 12.71
CA THR A 82 -12.05 -1.17 12.88
C THR A 82 -11.17 -1.66 11.73
N MET A 83 -11.46 -1.26 10.49
CA MET A 83 -10.63 -1.63 9.34
C MET A 83 -9.25 -0.96 9.38
N VAL A 84 -9.18 0.30 9.82
CA VAL A 84 -7.90 1.01 10.00
C VAL A 84 -7.05 0.33 11.08
N VAL A 85 -7.66 -0.09 12.19
CA VAL A 85 -6.96 -0.87 13.23
C VAL A 85 -6.49 -2.22 12.67
N ALA A 86 -7.31 -2.92 11.87
CA ALA A 86 -6.90 -4.17 11.24
C ALA A 86 -5.71 -3.99 10.28
N LEU A 87 -5.68 -2.89 9.51
CA LEU A 87 -4.56 -2.52 8.63
C LEU A 87 -3.24 -2.37 9.41
N LEU A 88 -3.27 -1.86 10.64
CA LEU A 88 -2.08 -1.70 11.49
C LEU A 88 -1.46 -3.03 11.93
N GLY A 89 -2.15 -4.17 11.73
CA GLY A 89 -1.57 -5.51 11.92
C GLY A 89 -0.32 -5.75 11.07
N SER A 90 -0.08 -4.95 10.03
CA SER A 90 1.16 -4.99 9.23
C SER A 90 2.44 -4.66 10.02
N HIS A 91 2.33 -4.22 11.28
CA HIS A 91 3.47 -3.97 12.17
C HIS A 91 3.84 -5.16 13.08
N SER A 92 3.28 -6.35 12.83
CA SER A 92 3.64 -7.61 13.53
C SER A 92 4.72 -8.37 12.76
#